data_AF-A0A6G7BMT9-F1
#
_entry.id   AF-A0A6G7BMT9-F1
#
_cell.length_a   1.000
_cell.length_b   1.000
_cell.length_c   1.000
_cell.angle_alpha   90.00
_cell.angle_beta   90.00
_cell.angle_gamma   90.00
#
_symmetry.space_group_name_H-M   'P 1'
#
loop_
_entity.id
_entity.type
_entity.pdbx_description
1 polymer ?
#
loop_
_entity_poly.entity_id
_entity_poly.type
_entity_poly.pdbx_seq_one_letter_code
_entity_poly.pdbx_strand_id
1 'polypeptide(L)'
;THRSGQGAFGNMCRGGRMFAPTKIWRRWHRRVGVNQKRYAMCSAIAASSIPALVMSKGHMIQEVPEVPLVVSNKAQELTKTKEAVALLRQHHAWTDVLKVYKSQRFRAGRGKMRNRRRIQRKGPLVIYNNDQGLTRAFRNVPGVETICVDKLNLLKLAPGGHVGRFCIWTEDAFRKLDALYGTWRKEAKHKKGYNLPVSKMTNTDLSRLLKSDEIKSVIRKPNKTIVRSKVKPNPLTNYQAMLELNPFHRVEKKLARLLRLSTSRPRRLESPKLHSQ
;
A
#
# COMPACT_ATOMS: atom_id res chain seq x y z
N THR A 1 21.51 17.46 56.18
CA THR A 1 21.34 18.02 54.81
C THR A 1 19.91 17.83 54.38
N HIS A 2 19.38 18.56 53.40
CA HIS A 2 17.97 18.44 52.96
C HIS A 2 17.58 17.03 52.43
N ARG A 3 18.55 16.11 52.25
CA ARG A 3 18.33 14.74 51.74
C ARG A 3 18.34 13.65 52.82
N SER A 4 18.67 13.96 54.07
CA SER A 4 18.70 12.96 55.15
C SER A 4 17.28 12.48 55.51
N GLY A 5 17.07 11.16 55.56
CA GLY A 5 15.77 10.54 55.90
C GLY A 5 14.82 10.31 54.73
N GLN A 6 15.19 10.69 53.49
CA GLN A 6 14.39 10.42 52.29
C GLN A 6 14.65 9.02 51.74
N GLY A 7 13.61 8.34 51.24
CA GLY A 7 13.76 7.04 50.58
C GLY A 7 14.59 7.12 49.29
N ALA A 8 15.51 6.17 49.07
CA ALA A 8 16.51 6.24 48.01
C ALA A 8 16.48 5.09 46.98
N PHE A 9 16.40 3.82 47.40
CA PHE A 9 16.69 2.68 46.50
C PHE A 9 15.49 2.17 45.68
N GLY A 10 14.28 2.51 46.09
CA GLY A 10 13.06 2.09 45.41
C GLY A 10 12.91 2.77 44.05
N ASN A 11 12.32 2.07 43.08
CA ASN A 11 11.99 2.63 41.77
C ASN A 11 10.89 3.70 41.81
N MET A 12 10.13 3.75 42.89
CA MET A 12 9.16 4.80 43.19
C MET A 12 9.79 6.05 43.82
N CYS A 13 11.05 5.98 44.28
CA CYS A 13 11.73 7.08 44.96
C CYS A 13 12.39 8.06 43.97
N ARG A 14 12.32 9.38 44.26
CA ARG A 14 13.01 10.41 43.47
C ARG A 14 14.52 10.26 43.59
N GLY A 15 15.22 10.08 42.46
CA GLY A 15 16.66 9.84 42.44
C GLY A 15 17.07 8.38 42.69
N GLY A 16 16.10 7.48 42.88
CA GLY A 16 16.32 6.04 42.95
C GLY A 16 16.54 5.37 41.60
N ARG A 17 16.78 4.06 41.62
CA ARG A 17 17.05 3.28 40.40
C ARG A 17 15.75 2.95 39.65
N MET A 18 15.80 2.89 38.32
CA MET A 18 14.67 2.42 37.51
C MET A 18 14.40 0.92 37.72
N PHE A 19 13.13 0.49 37.64
CA PHE A 19 12.78 -0.93 37.55
C PHE A 19 13.28 -1.54 36.23
N ALA A 20 13.83 -2.74 36.28
CA ALA A 20 14.47 -3.43 35.15
C ALA A 20 15.42 -2.51 34.33
N PRO A 21 16.55 -2.06 34.92
CA PRO A 21 17.52 -1.23 34.22
C PRO A 21 17.96 -1.85 32.89
N THR A 22 18.14 -1.02 31.86
CA THR A 22 18.56 -1.48 30.54
C THR A 22 19.94 -2.13 30.62
N LYS A 23 20.00 -3.42 30.29
CA LYS A 23 21.24 -4.20 30.29
C LYS A 23 21.93 -4.16 28.93
N ILE A 24 23.25 -4.31 28.96
CA ILE A 24 24.10 -4.27 27.77
C ILE A 24 23.82 -5.49 26.87
N TRP A 25 23.55 -6.66 27.47
CA TRP A 25 23.32 -7.94 26.79
C TRP A 25 21.90 -8.12 26.21
N ARG A 26 21.17 -7.03 25.94
CA ARG A 26 19.93 -7.12 25.16
C ARG A 26 20.24 -7.76 23.79
N ARG A 27 19.38 -8.66 23.29
CA ARG A 27 19.58 -9.29 21.98
C ARG A 27 19.26 -8.29 20.84
N TRP A 28 20.24 -7.47 20.47
CA TRP A 28 20.13 -6.44 19.43
C TRP A 28 20.07 -7.01 18.00
N HIS A 29 20.87 -8.04 17.73
CA HIS A 29 21.00 -8.61 16.38
C HIS A 29 20.04 -9.79 16.16
N ARG A 30 19.45 -9.84 14.97
CA ARG A 30 18.61 -10.94 14.50
C ARG A 30 19.25 -11.59 13.28
N ARG A 31 19.55 -12.89 13.38
CA ARG A 31 20.03 -13.69 12.24
C ARG A 31 18.85 -13.99 11.32
N VAL A 32 19.04 -13.77 10.03
CA VAL A 32 18.07 -14.07 8.96
C VAL A 32 18.73 -15.04 8.00
N GLY A 33 17.98 -16.03 7.51
CA GLY A 33 18.48 -17.04 6.58
C GLY A 33 19.04 -16.42 5.31
N VAL A 34 20.13 -17.00 4.77
CA VAL A 34 20.81 -16.46 3.59
C VAL A 34 19.89 -16.43 2.38
N ASN A 35 19.15 -17.52 2.13
CA ASN A 35 18.20 -17.58 1.03
C ASN A 35 17.04 -16.60 1.18
N GLN A 36 16.56 -16.35 2.41
CA GLN A 36 15.52 -15.35 2.65
C GLN A 36 16.02 -13.93 2.35
N LYS A 37 17.27 -13.60 2.73
CA LYS A 37 17.88 -12.30 2.34
C LYS A 37 18.00 -12.19 0.82
N ARG A 38 18.47 -13.24 0.15
CA ARG A 38 18.62 -13.26 -1.32
C ARG A 38 17.26 -13.15 -2.02
N TYR A 39 16.23 -13.83 -1.52
CA TYR A 39 14.85 -13.70 -2.01
C TYR A 39 14.36 -12.26 -1.93
N ALA A 40 14.51 -11.61 -0.77
CA ALA A 40 14.11 -10.22 -0.59
C ALA A 40 14.88 -9.27 -1.54
N MET A 41 16.17 -9.55 -1.80
CA MET A 41 16.95 -8.80 -2.79
C MET A 41 16.38 -8.94 -4.20
N CYS A 42 16.12 -10.17 -4.65
CA CYS A 42 15.54 -10.43 -5.97
C CYS A 42 14.17 -9.75 -6.12
N SER A 43 13.30 -9.84 -5.11
CA SER A 43 12.01 -9.17 -5.12
C SER A 43 12.14 -7.64 -5.18
N ALA A 44 13.13 -7.06 -4.49
CA ALA A 44 13.35 -5.61 -4.53
C ALA A 44 13.89 -5.14 -5.89
N ILE A 45 14.76 -5.92 -6.54
CA ILE A 45 15.26 -5.64 -7.90
C ILE A 45 14.11 -5.78 -8.91
N ALA A 46 13.33 -6.86 -8.86
CA ALA A 46 12.20 -7.05 -9.74
C ALA A 46 11.12 -5.96 -9.57
N ALA A 47 10.95 -5.43 -8.35
CA ALA A 47 10.01 -4.34 -8.11
C ALA A 47 10.48 -2.99 -8.67
N SER A 48 11.80 -2.78 -8.85
CA SER A 48 12.32 -1.52 -9.40
C SER A 48 12.16 -1.42 -10.92
N SER A 49 11.87 -2.53 -11.61
CA SER A 49 11.54 -2.53 -13.04
C SER A 49 10.05 -2.30 -13.33
N ILE A 50 9.17 -2.23 -12.32
CA ILE A 50 7.74 -2.03 -12.50
C ILE A 50 7.38 -0.56 -12.24
N PRO A 51 7.01 0.24 -13.27
CA PRO A 51 6.73 1.66 -13.12
C PRO A 51 5.67 1.97 -12.04
N ALA A 52 4.59 1.19 -12.00
CA ALA A 52 3.53 1.37 -11.00
C ALA A 52 4.05 1.27 -9.56
N LEU A 53 4.94 0.31 -9.27
CA LEU A 53 5.54 0.18 -7.94
C LEU A 53 6.49 1.34 -7.64
N VAL A 54 7.28 1.77 -8.61
CA VAL A 54 8.21 2.90 -8.47
C VAL A 54 7.49 4.23 -8.20
N MET A 55 6.37 4.47 -8.91
CA MET A 55 5.51 5.63 -8.68
C MET A 55 4.79 5.53 -7.33
N SER A 56 4.29 4.35 -6.95
CA SER A 56 3.61 4.14 -5.66
C SER A 56 4.53 4.43 -4.47
N LYS A 57 5.83 4.12 -4.59
CA LYS A 57 6.85 4.49 -3.61
C LYS A 57 7.03 6.00 -3.49
N GLY A 58 6.68 6.74 -4.54
CA GLY A 58 6.68 8.20 -4.58
C GLY A 58 7.85 8.80 -5.35
N HIS A 59 8.49 8.06 -6.26
CA HIS A 59 9.46 8.63 -7.19
C HIS A 59 8.78 9.36 -8.35
N MET A 60 9.38 10.44 -8.84
CA MET A 60 8.91 11.17 -10.03
C MET A 60 9.59 10.60 -11.27
N ILE A 61 8.89 9.72 -12.01
CA ILE A 61 9.44 9.02 -13.19
C ILE A 61 8.60 9.22 -14.46
N GLN A 62 7.73 10.22 -14.48
CA GLN A 62 6.78 10.46 -15.58
C GLN A 62 7.46 10.76 -16.92
N GLU A 63 8.59 11.46 -16.87
CA GLU A 63 9.36 11.88 -18.06
C GLU A 63 10.56 10.96 -18.34
N VAL A 64 10.79 9.94 -17.50
CA VAL A 64 11.92 9.02 -17.68
C VAL A 64 11.64 8.14 -18.91
N PRO A 65 12.60 7.96 -19.83
CA PRO A 65 12.35 7.31 -21.11
C PRO A 65 11.98 5.83 -20.99
N GLU A 66 12.56 5.13 -20.02
CA GLU A 66 12.32 3.70 -19.80
C GLU A 66 12.52 3.31 -18.33
N VAL A 67 11.88 2.21 -17.93
CA VAL A 67 12.07 1.54 -16.64
C VAL A 67 12.15 0.04 -16.90
N PRO A 68 13.25 -0.65 -16.55
CA PRO A 68 14.43 -0.16 -15.83
C PRO A 68 15.32 0.78 -16.67
N LEU A 69 15.84 1.85 -16.07
CA LEU A 69 16.73 2.80 -16.76
C LEU A 69 18.16 2.27 -16.81
N VAL A 70 18.67 2.03 -18.01
CA VAL A 70 20.07 1.61 -18.25
C VAL A 70 20.85 2.73 -18.94
N VAL A 71 22.01 3.10 -18.40
CA VAL A 71 22.89 4.14 -18.94
C VAL A 71 24.22 3.54 -19.37
N SER A 72 24.86 4.19 -20.36
CA SER A 72 26.16 3.77 -20.89
C SER A 72 27.24 3.71 -19.80
N ASN A 73 28.20 2.80 -19.96
CA ASN A 73 29.34 2.64 -19.06
C ASN A 73 30.18 3.90 -18.86
N LYS A 74 30.14 4.86 -19.80
CA LYS A 74 30.78 6.19 -19.64
C LYS A 74 30.33 6.93 -18.37
N ALA A 75 29.14 6.61 -17.84
CA ALA A 75 28.67 7.14 -16.57
C ALA A 75 29.61 6.78 -15.39
N GLN A 76 30.34 5.65 -15.47
CA GLN A 76 31.28 5.20 -14.45
C GLN A 76 32.53 6.09 -14.33
N GLU A 77 32.91 6.73 -15.44
CA GLU A 77 34.10 7.59 -15.59
C GLU A 77 33.86 9.04 -15.11
N LEU A 78 32.60 9.40 -14.80
CA LEU A 78 32.27 10.75 -14.36
C LEU A 78 32.99 11.08 -13.05
N THR A 79 33.76 12.16 -13.05
CA THR A 79 34.53 12.63 -11.88
C THR A 79 33.91 13.85 -11.23
N LYS A 80 33.22 14.71 -12.00
CA LYS A 80 32.66 15.97 -11.52
C LYS A 80 31.16 15.85 -11.25
N THR A 81 30.72 16.47 -10.15
CA THR A 81 29.30 16.57 -9.78
C THR A 81 28.45 17.28 -10.83
N LYS A 82 29.02 18.28 -11.53
CA LYS A 82 28.33 19.01 -12.61
C LYS A 82 27.92 18.06 -13.75
N GLU A 83 28.81 17.14 -14.13
CA GLU A 83 28.56 16.14 -15.17
C GLU A 83 27.52 15.11 -14.71
N ALA A 84 27.60 14.66 -13.45
CA ALA A 84 26.59 13.77 -12.87
C ALA A 84 25.18 14.40 -12.85
N VAL A 85 25.08 15.71 -12.54
CA VAL A 85 23.81 16.46 -12.61
C VAL A 85 23.33 16.58 -14.06
N ALA A 86 24.23 16.83 -15.01
CA ALA A 86 23.89 16.89 -16.43
C ALA A 86 23.30 15.56 -16.93
N LEU A 87 23.92 14.43 -16.57
CA LEU A 87 23.41 13.09 -16.89
C LEU A 87 22.00 12.87 -16.33
N LEU A 88 21.76 13.21 -15.05
CA LEU A 88 20.44 13.05 -14.45
C LEU A 88 19.37 13.93 -15.10
N ARG A 89 19.74 15.11 -15.61
CA ARG A 89 18.83 15.98 -16.37
C ARG A 89 18.53 15.41 -17.75
N GLN A 90 19.55 14.91 -18.45
CA GLN A 90 19.42 14.32 -19.77
C GLN A 90 18.46 13.12 -19.78
N HIS A 91 18.45 12.33 -18.72
CA HIS A 91 17.54 11.18 -18.57
C HIS A 91 16.25 11.51 -17.78
N HIS A 92 15.92 12.78 -17.60
CA HIS A 92 14.72 13.26 -16.88
C HIS A 92 14.58 12.77 -15.41
N ALA A 93 15.65 12.22 -14.82
CA ALA A 93 15.71 11.76 -13.43
C ALA A 93 15.89 12.92 -12.42
N TRP A 94 16.20 14.12 -12.90
CA TRP A 94 16.44 15.30 -12.05
C TRP A 94 15.19 15.77 -11.29
N THR A 95 14.00 15.54 -11.84
CA THR A 95 12.72 15.88 -11.18
C THR A 95 12.56 15.20 -9.83
N ASP A 96 13.01 13.94 -9.71
CA ASP A 96 13.03 13.19 -8.45
C ASP A 96 14.04 13.78 -7.44
N VAL A 97 15.20 14.26 -7.92
CA VAL A 97 16.18 14.95 -7.08
C VAL A 97 15.65 16.30 -6.58
N LEU A 98 14.96 17.07 -7.43
CA LEU A 98 14.30 18.32 -7.02
C LEU A 98 13.29 18.08 -5.89
N LYS A 99 12.57 16.95 -5.94
CA LYS A 99 11.68 16.52 -4.84
C LYS A 99 12.43 16.26 -3.54
N VAL A 100 13.67 15.75 -3.60
CA VAL A 100 14.52 15.61 -2.42
C VAL A 100 14.88 16.99 -1.85
N TYR A 101 15.34 17.93 -2.67
CA TYR A 101 15.67 19.30 -2.23
C TYR A 101 14.49 19.95 -1.50
N LYS A 102 13.29 19.93 -2.10
CA LYS A 102 12.07 20.50 -1.49
C LYS A 102 11.64 19.81 -0.18
N SER A 103 12.08 18.57 0.05
CA SER A 103 11.69 17.79 1.23
C SER A 103 12.60 18.00 2.46
N GLN A 104 13.69 18.74 2.31
CA GLN A 104 14.65 18.96 3.38
C GLN A 104 14.01 19.77 4.52
N ARG A 105 13.97 19.19 5.72
CA ARG A 105 13.41 19.84 6.91
C ARG A 105 14.10 19.41 8.20
N PHE A 106 13.93 20.21 9.25
CA PHE A 106 14.38 19.82 10.59
C PHE A 106 13.54 18.66 11.14
N ARG A 107 14.21 17.71 11.80
CA ARG A 107 13.54 16.58 12.44
C ARG A 107 12.75 17.07 13.66
N ALA A 108 11.50 16.63 13.79
CA ALA A 108 10.71 16.88 14.99
C ALA A 108 11.25 16.11 16.22
N GLY A 109 11.09 16.69 17.40
CA GLY A 109 11.43 16.06 18.68
C GLY A 109 12.92 16.04 19.06
N ARG A 110 13.25 15.20 20.06
CA ARG A 110 14.59 15.09 20.68
C ARG A 110 15.68 14.48 19.77
N GLY A 111 15.35 14.10 18.54
CA GLY A 111 16.34 13.61 17.58
C GLY A 111 17.39 14.66 17.19
N LYS A 112 17.02 15.96 17.24
CA LYS A 112 17.88 17.09 16.86
C LYS A 112 19.15 17.20 17.70
N MET A 113 19.05 16.84 18.99
CA MET A 113 20.16 16.82 19.95
C MET A 113 21.01 15.54 19.89
N ARG A 114 20.62 14.55 19.07
CA ARG A 114 21.32 13.26 18.92
C ARG A 114 21.89 13.09 17.51
N ASN A 115 22.51 14.13 16.95
CA ASN A 115 23.13 14.16 15.62
C ASN A 115 22.22 13.74 14.44
N ARG A 116 20.89 13.89 14.59
CA ARG A 116 19.88 13.54 13.57
C ARG A 116 18.98 14.74 13.25
N ARG A 117 19.61 15.92 13.10
CA ARG A 117 18.94 17.23 13.03
C ARG A 117 18.10 17.44 11.76
N ARG A 118 18.55 17.00 10.59
CA ARG A 118 17.85 17.16 9.30
C ARG A 118 17.39 15.82 8.74
N ILE A 119 16.29 15.84 7.99
CA ILE A 119 15.77 14.69 7.23
C ILE A 119 15.44 15.12 5.81
N GLN A 120 15.52 14.18 4.88
CA GLN A 120 15.20 14.36 3.47
C GLN A 120 14.72 13.04 2.86
N ARG A 121 14.04 13.10 1.71
CA ARG A 121 13.64 11.91 0.94
C ARG A 121 14.87 11.18 0.37
N LYS A 122 14.67 9.90 0.04
CA LYS A 122 15.63 9.11 -0.74
C LYS A 122 15.26 9.27 -2.21
N GLY A 123 16.21 9.70 -3.02
CA GLY A 123 16.06 9.84 -4.46
C GLY A 123 16.56 8.58 -5.19
N PRO A 124 17.01 8.72 -6.46
CA PRO A 124 17.42 7.59 -7.27
C PRO A 124 18.62 6.86 -6.67
N LEU A 125 18.68 5.55 -6.92
CA LEU A 125 19.82 4.70 -6.59
C LEU A 125 20.61 4.41 -7.87
N VAL A 126 21.85 4.87 -7.96
CA VAL A 126 22.75 4.60 -9.09
C VAL A 126 23.56 3.34 -8.80
N ILE A 127 23.48 2.36 -9.69
CA ILE A 127 24.11 1.05 -9.53
C ILE A 127 25.21 0.88 -10.57
N TYR A 128 26.43 0.66 -10.10
CA TYR A 128 27.63 0.58 -10.92
C TYR A 128 28.36 -0.76 -10.74
N ASN A 129 29.19 -1.11 -11.72
CA ASN A 129 30.05 -2.30 -11.62
C ASN A 129 31.40 -1.92 -11.00
N ASN A 130 32.13 -1.03 -11.66
CA ASN A 130 33.44 -0.54 -11.24
C ASN A 130 33.37 0.94 -10.84
N ASP A 131 34.18 1.35 -9.86
CA ASP A 131 34.26 2.74 -9.45
C ASP A 131 35.46 3.42 -10.09
N GLN A 132 35.22 4.20 -11.16
CA GLN A 132 36.23 5.01 -11.84
C GLN A 132 36.12 6.52 -11.50
N GLY A 133 35.31 6.88 -10.51
CA GLY A 133 35.02 8.27 -10.15
C GLY A 133 33.55 8.52 -9.83
N LEU A 134 32.66 7.66 -10.33
CA LEU A 134 31.20 7.75 -10.17
C LEU A 134 30.79 7.96 -8.71
N THR A 135 31.37 7.24 -7.75
CA THR A 135 30.96 7.42 -6.35
C THR A 135 31.20 8.84 -5.85
N ARG A 136 32.32 9.45 -6.24
CA ARG A 136 32.68 10.82 -5.85
C ARG A 136 31.80 11.85 -6.57
N ALA A 137 31.51 11.63 -7.85
CA ALA A 137 30.67 12.51 -8.65
C ALA A 137 29.22 12.57 -8.14
N PHE A 138 28.65 11.44 -7.72
CA PHE A 138 27.25 11.39 -7.27
C PHE A 138 27.05 11.62 -5.76
N ARG A 139 28.05 11.40 -4.89
CA ARG A 139 27.87 11.47 -3.42
C ARG A 139 27.38 12.84 -2.92
N ASN A 140 27.72 13.92 -3.61
CA ASN A 140 27.35 15.28 -3.18
C ASN A 140 25.92 15.68 -3.62
N VAL A 141 25.27 14.91 -4.50
CA VAL A 141 23.90 15.19 -4.93
C VAL A 141 22.93 14.67 -3.87
N PRO A 142 22.04 15.51 -3.30
CA PRO A 142 21.21 15.10 -2.18
C PRO A 142 20.20 14.03 -2.58
N GLY A 143 20.12 12.98 -1.75
CA GLY A 143 19.17 11.88 -1.91
C GLY A 143 19.57 10.84 -2.95
N VAL A 144 20.52 11.15 -3.84
CA VAL A 144 21.15 10.17 -4.72
C VAL A 144 22.06 9.28 -3.88
N GLU A 145 21.93 7.97 -4.06
CA GLU A 145 22.84 7.01 -3.45
C GLU A 145 23.48 6.17 -4.53
N THR A 146 24.72 5.75 -4.29
CA THR A 146 25.43 4.84 -5.17
C THR A 146 25.62 3.48 -4.49
N ILE A 147 25.66 2.41 -5.28
CA ILE A 147 25.97 1.07 -4.80
C ILE A 147 26.64 0.23 -5.90
N CYS A 148 27.62 -0.58 -5.50
CA CYS A 148 28.24 -1.56 -6.38
C CYS A 148 27.34 -2.78 -6.53
N VAL A 149 27.25 -3.32 -7.75
CA VAL A 149 26.40 -4.48 -8.08
C VAL A 149 26.80 -5.76 -7.34
N ASP A 150 28.07 -5.95 -6.99
CA ASP A 150 28.52 -7.10 -6.20
C ASP A 150 28.06 -7.03 -4.74
N LYS A 151 27.83 -5.80 -4.25
CA LYS A 151 27.52 -5.50 -2.85
C LYS A 151 26.16 -4.85 -2.71
N LEU A 152 25.16 -5.34 -3.44
CA LEU A 152 23.79 -4.85 -3.35
C LEU A 152 23.24 -4.98 -1.92
N ASN A 153 22.48 -3.97 -1.49
CA ASN A 153 21.98 -3.85 -0.12
C ASN A 153 20.47 -3.64 -0.12
N LEU A 154 19.75 -4.52 0.58
CA LEU A 154 18.30 -4.48 0.70
C LEU A 154 17.81 -3.17 1.29
N LEU A 155 18.53 -2.60 2.26
CA LEU A 155 18.15 -1.36 2.94
C LEU A 155 18.24 -0.15 2.01
N LYS A 156 19.08 -0.21 0.97
CA LYS A 156 19.14 0.82 -0.07
C LYS A 156 18.08 0.56 -1.15
N LEU A 157 17.85 -0.67 -1.57
CA LEU A 157 16.83 -0.99 -2.60
C LEU A 157 15.39 -0.82 -2.09
N ALA A 158 15.12 -1.17 -0.84
CA ALA A 158 13.80 -1.10 -0.22
C ALA A 158 13.84 -0.28 1.08
N PRO A 159 14.04 1.06 1.00
CA PRO A 159 14.15 1.91 2.18
C PRO A 159 12.84 1.91 2.98
N GLY A 160 12.93 1.53 4.25
CA GLY A 160 11.78 1.35 5.14
C GLY A 160 11.00 0.06 4.92
N GLY A 161 11.53 -0.89 4.14
CA GLY A 161 10.86 -2.16 3.81
C GLY A 161 9.87 -2.08 2.65
N HIS A 162 9.62 -0.89 2.09
CA HIS A 162 8.80 -0.74 0.90
C HIS A 162 9.65 -0.91 -0.37
N VAL A 163 9.17 -1.73 -1.29
CA VAL A 163 9.80 -2.01 -2.59
C VAL A 163 9.54 -0.90 -3.62
N GLY A 164 10.18 -0.99 -4.79
CA GLY A 164 9.99 -0.03 -5.88
C GLY A 164 10.79 1.26 -5.72
N ARG A 165 12.05 1.20 -5.29
CA ARG A 165 12.93 2.38 -5.37
C ARG A 165 13.36 2.59 -6.82
N PHE A 166 13.38 3.84 -7.29
CA PHE A 166 13.89 4.16 -8.63
C PHE A 166 15.40 3.88 -8.69
N CYS A 167 15.80 2.98 -9.58
CA CYS A 167 17.18 2.53 -9.76
C CYS A 167 17.66 2.86 -11.18
N ILE A 168 18.88 3.38 -11.27
CA ILE A 168 19.58 3.69 -12.52
C ILE A 168 20.76 2.73 -12.62
N TRP A 169 20.80 1.92 -13.67
CA TRP A 169 21.84 0.91 -13.86
C TRP A 169 22.85 1.37 -14.90
N THR A 170 24.13 1.18 -14.62
CA THR A 170 25.13 1.17 -15.70
C THR A 170 25.03 -0.12 -16.51
N GLU A 171 25.32 -0.08 -17.80
CA GLU A 171 25.23 -1.22 -18.72
C GLU A 171 25.93 -2.48 -18.18
N ASP A 172 27.18 -2.35 -17.72
CA ASP A 172 27.91 -3.48 -17.14
C ASP A 172 27.29 -4.00 -15.85
N ALA A 173 26.79 -3.10 -15.00
CA ALA A 173 26.11 -3.50 -13.78
C ALA A 173 24.84 -4.29 -14.08
N PHE A 174 24.10 -3.88 -15.11
CA PHE A 174 22.88 -4.56 -15.53
C PHE A 174 23.20 -5.97 -16.06
N ARG A 175 24.17 -6.10 -16.98
CA ARG A 175 24.63 -7.40 -17.51
C ARG A 175 25.15 -8.35 -16.43
N LYS A 176 25.83 -7.83 -15.41
CA LYS A 176 26.42 -8.65 -14.34
C LYS A 176 25.38 -9.30 -13.43
N LEU A 177 24.12 -8.85 -13.44
CA LEU A 177 23.04 -9.48 -12.67
C LEU A 177 22.83 -10.95 -13.05
N ASP A 178 22.96 -11.30 -14.33
CA ASP A 178 22.82 -12.67 -14.81
C ASP A 178 23.88 -13.60 -14.21
N ALA A 179 25.11 -13.13 -14.04
CA ALA A 179 26.15 -13.91 -13.39
C ALA A 179 25.93 -14.01 -11.86
N LEU A 180 25.38 -12.97 -11.23
CA LEU A 180 25.18 -12.87 -9.78
C LEU A 180 23.99 -13.68 -9.26
N TYR A 181 22.91 -13.77 -10.03
CA TYR A 181 21.66 -14.42 -9.62
C TYR A 181 21.25 -15.58 -10.53
N GLY A 182 21.77 -15.66 -11.75
CA GLY A 182 21.39 -16.69 -12.71
C GLY A 182 20.00 -16.48 -13.30
N THR A 183 19.52 -17.49 -14.00
CA THR A 183 18.13 -17.63 -14.46
C THR A 183 17.53 -18.89 -13.83
N TRP A 184 16.22 -19.12 -13.95
CA TRP A 184 15.62 -20.35 -13.41
C TRP A 184 16.28 -21.64 -13.95
N ARG A 185 16.82 -21.61 -15.16
CA ARG A 185 17.51 -22.75 -15.80
C ARG A 185 19.00 -22.80 -15.51
N LYS A 186 19.63 -21.69 -15.11
CA LYS A 186 21.08 -21.58 -14.93
C LYS A 186 21.40 -21.00 -13.56
N GLU A 187 22.10 -21.78 -12.74
CA GLU A 187 22.47 -21.38 -11.39
C GLU A 187 23.38 -20.14 -11.35
N ALA A 188 23.36 -19.45 -10.22
CA ALA A 188 24.20 -18.28 -9.98
C ALA A 188 25.68 -18.66 -9.88
N LYS A 189 26.55 -17.99 -10.65
CA LYS A 189 28.00 -18.25 -10.63
C LYS A 189 28.65 -17.80 -9.32
N HIS A 190 28.28 -16.62 -8.84
CA HIS A 190 28.91 -15.99 -7.67
C HIS A 190 28.26 -16.39 -6.33
N LYS A 191 27.17 -17.16 -6.36
CA LYS A 191 26.42 -17.55 -5.16
C LYS A 191 26.27 -19.06 -5.12
N LYS A 192 27.13 -19.70 -4.33
CA LYS A 192 27.12 -21.16 -4.13
C LYS A 192 25.71 -21.65 -3.75
N GLY A 193 25.23 -22.66 -4.49
CA GLY A 193 23.96 -23.35 -4.25
C GLY A 193 22.74 -22.43 -4.28
N TYR A 194 22.76 -21.40 -5.12
CA TYR A 194 21.66 -20.46 -5.25
C TYR A 194 21.06 -20.48 -6.66
N ASN A 195 19.75 -20.65 -6.70
CA ASN A 195 18.93 -20.42 -7.89
C ASN A 195 17.78 -19.46 -7.52
N LEU A 196 17.18 -18.85 -8.52
CA LEU A 196 16.02 -17.97 -8.36
C LEU A 196 14.84 -18.72 -7.73
N PRO A 197 14.03 -18.01 -6.92
CA PRO A 197 12.80 -18.59 -6.40
C PRO A 197 11.81 -18.92 -7.53
N VAL A 198 11.11 -20.03 -7.38
CA VAL A 198 10.03 -20.42 -8.30
C VAL A 198 8.76 -19.63 -7.96
N SER A 199 8.07 -19.12 -8.98
CA SER A 199 6.78 -18.47 -8.78
C SER A 199 5.72 -19.50 -8.42
N LYS A 200 4.89 -19.19 -7.42
CA LYS A 200 3.75 -20.06 -7.05
C LYS A 200 2.66 -20.10 -8.14
N MET A 201 2.57 -19.01 -8.91
CA MET A 201 1.63 -18.82 -10.00
C MET A 201 2.42 -18.31 -11.21
N THR A 202 2.25 -18.96 -12.35
CA THR A 202 2.95 -18.60 -13.59
C THR A 202 2.37 -17.32 -14.21
N ASN A 203 1.04 -17.24 -14.32
CA ASN A 203 0.33 -16.05 -14.77
C ASN A 203 -0.40 -15.39 -13.59
N THR A 204 0.05 -14.21 -13.15
CA THR A 204 -0.57 -13.47 -12.04
C THR A 204 -1.77 -12.61 -12.45
N ASP A 205 -2.10 -12.53 -13.74
CA ASP A 205 -3.29 -11.81 -14.22
C ASP A 205 -4.55 -12.66 -14.05
N LEU A 206 -5.12 -12.57 -12.85
CA LEU A 206 -6.38 -13.20 -12.49
C LEU A 206 -7.54 -12.72 -13.35
N SER A 207 -7.52 -11.46 -13.81
CA SER A 207 -8.61 -10.93 -14.63
C SER A 207 -8.65 -11.62 -15.98
N ARG A 208 -7.49 -11.88 -16.58
CA ARG A 208 -7.39 -12.66 -17.81
C ARG A 208 -7.84 -14.11 -17.59
N LEU A 209 -7.36 -14.76 -16.53
CA LEU A 209 -7.74 -16.14 -16.22
C LEU A 209 -9.26 -16.28 -16.03
N LEU A 210 -9.88 -15.46 -15.19
CA LEU A 210 -11.32 -15.52 -14.93
C LEU A 210 -12.18 -15.16 -16.16
N LYS A 211 -11.61 -14.42 -17.12
CA LYS A 211 -12.30 -14.05 -18.36
C LYS A 211 -12.07 -15.05 -19.50
N SER A 212 -11.24 -16.07 -19.29
CA SER A 212 -10.97 -17.12 -20.28
C SER A 212 -12.23 -17.92 -20.63
N ASP A 213 -12.33 -18.37 -21.87
CA ASP A 213 -13.52 -19.05 -22.37
C ASP A 213 -13.62 -20.47 -21.79
N GLU A 214 -12.48 -21.10 -21.52
CA GLU A 214 -12.36 -22.38 -20.85
C GLU A 214 -13.04 -22.32 -19.47
N ILE A 215 -12.78 -21.26 -18.70
CA ILE A 215 -13.41 -21.08 -17.38
C ILE A 215 -14.88 -20.66 -17.53
N LYS A 216 -15.19 -19.72 -18.43
CA LYS A 216 -16.56 -19.23 -18.61
C LYS A 216 -17.53 -20.30 -19.11
N SER A 217 -17.08 -21.22 -19.95
CA SER A 217 -17.93 -22.28 -20.52
C SER A 217 -18.52 -23.22 -19.47
N VAL A 218 -17.82 -23.41 -18.33
CA VAL A 218 -18.21 -24.32 -17.26
C VAL A 218 -18.96 -23.61 -16.12
N ILE A 219 -18.85 -22.28 -16.02
CA ILE A 219 -19.43 -21.52 -14.90
C ILE A 219 -20.93 -21.27 -15.11
N ARG A 220 -21.72 -21.54 -14.06
CA ARG A 220 -23.14 -21.17 -13.98
C ARG A 220 -23.35 -19.66 -14.06
N LYS A 221 -24.51 -19.23 -14.58
CA LYS A 221 -24.89 -17.81 -14.60
C LYS A 221 -24.82 -17.19 -13.19
N PRO A 222 -24.26 -15.99 -13.02
CA PRO A 222 -24.15 -15.36 -11.72
C PRO A 222 -25.53 -14.98 -11.17
N ASN A 223 -25.83 -15.37 -9.94
CA ASN A 223 -27.04 -14.91 -9.27
C ASN A 223 -26.83 -13.47 -8.77
N LYS A 224 -27.53 -12.52 -9.40
CA LYS A 224 -27.46 -11.08 -9.06
C LYS A 224 -28.63 -10.62 -8.17
N THR A 225 -29.49 -11.53 -7.69
CA THR A 225 -30.59 -11.16 -6.81
C THR A 225 -30.07 -10.78 -5.43
N ILE A 226 -30.25 -9.52 -5.04
CA ILE A 226 -29.93 -9.03 -3.69
C ILE A 226 -31.20 -9.15 -2.84
N VAL A 227 -31.24 -10.12 -1.93
CA VAL A 227 -32.32 -10.24 -0.95
C VAL A 227 -32.08 -9.23 0.17
N ARG A 228 -32.89 -8.18 0.21
CA ARG A 228 -32.84 -7.19 1.28
C ARG A 228 -33.75 -7.61 2.43
N SER A 229 -33.35 -7.28 3.65
CA SER A 229 -34.25 -7.38 4.80
C SER A 229 -35.46 -6.50 4.54
N LYS A 230 -36.65 -7.12 4.56
CA LYS A 230 -37.91 -6.42 4.45
C LYS A 230 -38.47 -6.28 5.87
N VAL A 231 -38.81 -5.06 6.26
CA VAL A 231 -39.64 -4.87 7.46
C VAL A 231 -40.99 -5.53 7.16
N LYS A 232 -41.47 -6.39 8.05
CA LYS A 232 -42.80 -6.97 7.93
C LYS A 232 -43.82 -5.91 8.35
N PRO A 233 -44.54 -5.26 7.41
CA PRO A 233 -45.58 -4.31 7.80
C PRO A 233 -46.70 -5.05 8.54
N ASN A 234 -47.28 -4.42 9.56
CA ASN A 234 -48.46 -4.97 10.23
C ASN A 234 -49.68 -4.84 9.30
N PRO A 235 -50.34 -5.94 8.88
CA PRO A 235 -51.46 -5.89 7.94
C PRO A 235 -52.69 -5.14 8.51
N LEU A 236 -52.88 -5.15 9.82
CA LEU A 236 -54.02 -4.49 10.44
C LEU A 236 -53.93 -2.95 10.35
N THR A 237 -52.71 -2.41 10.35
CA THR A 237 -52.46 -0.97 10.24
C THR A 237 -52.09 -0.54 8.82
N ASN A 238 -51.48 -1.43 8.03
CA ASN A 238 -51.12 -1.18 6.64
C ASN A 238 -52.05 -1.92 5.67
N TYR A 239 -52.93 -1.15 5.03
CA TYR A 239 -53.93 -1.68 4.09
C TYR A 239 -53.32 -2.41 2.89
N GLN A 240 -52.19 -1.95 2.34
CA GLN A 240 -51.56 -2.63 1.20
C GLN A 240 -50.99 -3.98 1.61
N ALA A 241 -50.38 -4.07 2.79
CA ALA A 241 -49.91 -5.34 3.34
C ALA A 241 -51.07 -6.33 3.59
N MET A 242 -52.24 -5.84 4.02
CA MET A 242 -53.43 -6.68 4.13
C MET A 242 -53.93 -7.16 2.77
N LEU A 243 -53.89 -6.30 1.74
CA LEU A 243 -54.33 -6.69 0.40
C LEU A 243 -53.38 -7.68 -0.28
N GLU A 244 -52.06 -7.55 -0.06
CA GLU A 244 -51.07 -8.52 -0.54
C GLU A 244 -51.31 -9.91 0.07
N LEU A 245 -51.78 -9.98 1.33
CA LEU A 245 -52.08 -11.22 2.02
C LEU A 245 -53.51 -11.74 1.75
N ASN A 246 -54.49 -10.84 1.68
CA ASN A 246 -55.90 -11.13 1.47
C ASN A 246 -56.56 -10.08 0.54
N PRO A 247 -56.64 -10.36 -0.78
CA PRO A 247 -57.29 -9.47 -1.75
C PRO A 247 -58.78 -9.22 -1.48
N PHE A 248 -59.48 -10.17 -0.86
CA PHE A 248 -60.93 -10.07 -0.59
C PHE A 248 -61.27 -9.00 0.46
N HIS A 249 -60.30 -8.61 1.29
CA HIS A 249 -60.45 -7.53 2.27
C HIS A 249 -60.90 -6.20 1.64
N ARG A 250 -60.58 -5.98 0.35
CA ARG A 250 -61.07 -4.81 -0.42
C ARG A 250 -62.59 -4.80 -0.54
N VAL A 251 -63.19 -5.95 -0.81
CA VAL A 251 -64.64 -6.12 -0.97
C VAL A 251 -65.32 -5.93 0.38
N GLU A 252 -64.83 -6.60 1.43
CA GLU A 252 -65.34 -6.48 2.79
C GLU A 252 -65.34 -5.03 3.27
N LYS A 253 -64.22 -4.32 3.09
CA LYS A 253 -64.10 -2.91 3.50
C LYS A 253 -65.03 -1.99 2.71
N LYS A 254 -65.27 -2.29 1.42
CA LYS A 254 -66.23 -1.56 0.58
C LYS A 254 -67.66 -1.79 1.05
N LEU A 255 -68.04 -3.05 1.27
CA LEU A 255 -69.37 -3.42 1.78
C LEU A 255 -69.62 -2.81 3.17
N ALA A 256 -68.64 -2.92 4.08
CA ALA A 256 -68.72 -2.31 5.40
C ALA A 256 -68.85 -0.77 5.35
N ARG A 257 -68.16 -0.10 4.41
CA ARG A 257 -68.30 1.35 4.20
C ARG A 257 -69.69 1.72 3.67
N LEU A 258 -70.22 0.96 2.70
CA LEU A 258 -71.56 1.17 2.17
C LEU A 258 -72.63 0.97 3.25
N LEU A 259 -72.49 -0.08 4.06
CA LEU A 259 -73.37 -0.33 5.21
C LEU A 259 -73.30 0.83 6.23
N ARG A 260 -72.10 1.29 6.61
CA ARG A 260 -71.96 2.44 7.53
C ARG A 260 -72.60 3.72 7.00
N LEU A 261 -72.44 4.02 5.71
CA LEU A 261 -73.08 5.18 5.06
C LEU A 261 -74.61 5.06 5.04
N SER A 262 -75.15 3.85 4.87
CA SER A 262 -76.60 3.64 4.97
C SER A 262 -77.13 3.86 6.38
N THR A 263 -76.37 3.50 7.43
CA THR A 263 -76.75 3.70 8.83
C THR A 263 -76.56 5.13 9.35
N SER A 264 -75.62 5.91 8.78
CA SER A 264 -75.31 7.27 9.22
C SER A 264 -76.12 8.36 8.52
N ARG A 265 -76.96 8.02 7.54
CA ARG A 265 -77.99 8.94 7.05
C ARG A 265 -78.97 9.16 8.20
N PRO A 266 -79.23 10.41 8.65
CA PRO A 266 -80.18 10.63 9.74
C PRO A 266 -81.52 10.02 9.34
N ARG A 267 -82.13 9.25 10.25
CA ARG A 267 -83.53 8.81 10.08
C ARG A 267 -84.34 10.08 9.81
N ARG A 268 -84.80 10.29 8.56
CA ARG A 268 -85.83 11.29 8.29
C ARG A 268 -87.01 10.88 9.17
N LEU A 269 -87.23 11.63 10.25
CA LEU A 269 -88.40 11.46 11.11
C LEU A 269 -89.64 11.67 10.22
N GLU A 270 -90.41 10.61 10.02
CA GLU A 270 -91.75 10.72 9.47
C GLU A 270 -92.61 11.50 10.46
N SER A 271 -93.17 12.62 10.01
CA SER A 271 -94.08 13.45 10.79
C SER A 271 -95.38 12.69 11.09
N PRO A 272 -95.91 12.72 12.32
CA PRO A 272 -97.16 12.04 12.65
C PRO A 272 -98.34 12.76 12.00
N LYS A 273 -99.19 11.98 11.32
CA LYS A 273 -100.46 12.45 10.72
C LYS A 273 -101.42 12.91 11.82
N LEU A 274 -101.76 14.19 11.83
CA LEU A 274 -102.89 14.75 12.58
C LEU A 274 -104.19 14.09 12.09
N HIS A 275 -104.93 13.44 12.99
CA HIS A 275 -106.34 13.11 12.78
C HIS A 275 -107.19 14.29 13.28
N SER A 276 -108.00 14.84 12.40
CA SER A 276 -109.01 15.86 12.66
C SER A 276 -110.26 15.26 13.30
N GLN A 277 -110.71 15.85 14.40
CA GLN A 277 -112.13 16.03 14.71
C GLN A 277 -112.40 17.53 14.70
#